data_AF-A0A495V674-F1
#
_entry.id   AF-A0A495V674-F1
#
_cell.length_a   1.000
_cell.length_b   1.000
_cell.length_c   1.000
_cell.angle_alpha   90.00
_cell.angle_beta   90.00
_cell.angle_gamma   90.00
#
_symmetry.space_group_name_H-M   'P 1'
#
loop_
_entity.id
_entity.type
_entity.pdbx_description
1 polymer ?
#
loop_
_entity_poly.entity_id
_entity_poly.type
_entity_poly.pdbx_seq_one_letter_code
_entity_poly.pdbx_strand_id
1 'polypeptide(L)'
;MPTLPEAIYEHSLRLPESAAREALAFIQQLEKRYHNEQVAPARSSKETESFLAAVAGTLGNDFPDDIDNADLGIDAPRESLD
;
A
#
# COMPACT_ATOMS: atom_id res chain seq x y z
N MET A 1 -30.57 -5.36 -17.85
CA MET A 1 -30.03 -4.99 -16.53
C MET A 1 -29.22 -3.72 -16.74
N PRO A 2 -29.49 -2.63 -16.02
CA PRO A 2 -28.68 -1.41 -16.13
C PRO A 2 -27.24 -1.71 -15.73
N THR A 3 -26.28 -0.99 -16.31
CA THR A 3 -24.88 -1.04 -15.88
C THR A 3 -24.74 -0.41 -14.49
N LEU A 4 -23.66 -0.72 -13.78
CA LEU A 4 -23.44 -0.17 -12.43
C LEU A 4 -23.44 1.37 -12.39
N PRO A 5 -22.80 2.10 -13.33
CA PRO A 5 -22.87 3.56 -13.38
C PRO A 5 -24.29 4.09 -13.61
N GLU A 6 -25.06 3.45 -14.48
CA GLU A 6 -26.46 3.83 -14.76
C GLU A 6 -27.34 3.62 -13.52
N ALA A 7 -27.17 2.51 -12.81
CA ALA A 7 -27.89 2.25 -11.57
C ALA A 7 -27.58 3.32 -10.50
N ILE A 8 -26.29 3.67 -10.32
CA ILE A 8 -25.88 4.72 -9.36
C ILE A 8 -26.54 6.06 -9.71
N TYR A 9 -26.56 6.42 -11.01
CA TYR A 9 -27.21 7.65 -11.46
C TYR A 9 -28.72 7.66 -11.23
N GLU A 10 -29.43 6.58 -11.58
CA GLU A 10 -30.88 6.48 -11.35
C GLU A 10 -31.24 6.58 -9.86
N HIS A 11 -30.41 5.98 -8.99
CA HIS A 11 -30.61 6.06 -7.55
C HIS A 11 -30.31 7.46 -6.99
N SER A 12 -29.34 8.19 -7.55
CA SER A 12 -29.02 9.55 -7.10
C SER A 12 -30.14 10.55 -7.38
N LEU A 13 -30.90 10.37 -8.47
CA LEU A 13 -32.05 11.22 -8.82
C LEU A 13 -33.20 11.17 -7.80
N ARG A 14 -33.28 10.11 -7.00
CA ARG A 14 -34.34 9.93 -5.99
C ARG A 14 -33.96 10.48 -4.61
N LEU A 15 -32.74 10.96 -4.43
CA LEU A 15 -32.25 11.43 -3.15
C LEU A 15 -32.72 12.87 -2.86
N PRO A 16 -33.11 13.17 -1.61
CA PRO A 16 -33.22 14.55 -1.14
C PRO A 16 -31.86 15.25 -1.23
N GLU A 17 -31.86 16.58 -1.36
CA GLU A 17 -30.64 17.36 -1.54
C GLU A 17 -29.60 17.15 -0.41
N SER A 18 -30.05 17.00 0.84
CA SER A 18 -29.16 16.71 1.97
C SER A 18 -28.42 15.38 1.80
N ALA A 19 -29.12 14.33 1.37
CA ALA A 19 -28.53 13.01 1.11
C ALA A 19 -27.66 13.01 -0.15
N ALA A 20 -28.01 13.78 -1.18
CA ALA A 20 -27.18 13.93 -2.37
C ALA A 20 -25.81 14.57 -2.05
N ARG A 21 -25.77 15.56 -1.14
CA ARG A 21 -24.52 16.15 -0.65
C ARG A 21 -23.66 15.15 0.11
N GLU A 22 -24.27 14.31 0.94
CA GLU A 22 -23.57 13.25 1.67
C GLU A 22 -22.98 12.21 0.70
N ALA A 23 -23.76 11.78 -0.29
CA ALA A 23 -23.30 10.87 -1.33
C ALA A 23 -22.12 11.46 -2.13
N LEU A 24 -22.18 12.75 -2.47
CA LEU A 24 -21.08 13.44 -3.15
C LEU A 24 -19.81 13.46 -2.28
N ALA A 25 -19.93 13.75 -0.98
CA ALA A 25 -18.80 13.75 -0.07
C ALA A 25 -18.16 12.35 0.03
N PHE A 26 -18.98 11.29 0.06
CA PHE A 26 -18.49 9.91 0.05
C PHE A 26 -17.76 9.57 -1.25
N ILE A 27 -18.30 9.95 -2.42
CA ILE A 27 -17.64 9.74 -3.71
C ILE A 27 -16.29 10.47 -3.74
N GLN A 28 -16.22 11.73 -3.30
CA GLN A 28 -14.96 12.48 -3.22
C GLN A 28 -13.93 11.85 -2.27
N GLN A 29 -14.39 11.23 -1.17
CA GLN A 29 -13.52 10.48 -0.28
C GLN A 29 -12.96 9.23 -0.96
N LEU A 30 -13.80 8.49 -1.70
CA LEU A 30 -13.36 7.33 -2.48
C LEU A 30 -12.37 7.72 -3.57
N GLU A 31 -12.63 8.82 -4.29
CA GLU A 31 -11.70 9.36 -5.28
C GLU A 31 -10.34 9.63 -4.67
N LYS A 32 -10.25 10.32 -3.53
CA LYS A 32 -8.97 10.55 -2.84
C LYS A 32 -8.25 9.25 -2.48
N ARG A 33 -8.98 8.26 -1.97
CA ARG A 33 -8.41 6.97 -1.56
C ARG A 33 -7.84 6.21 -2.75
N TYR A 34 -8.61 6.07 -3.83
CA TYR A 34 -8.21 5.28 -5.00
C TYR A 34 -7.30 6.03 -5.97
N HIS A 35 -7.35 7.37 -5.99
CA HIS A 35 -6.39 8.19 -6.72
C HIS A 35 -4.98 8.04 -6.12
N ASN A 36 -4.85 7.94 -4.79
CA ASN A 36 -3.57 7.67 -4.14
C ASN A 36 -3.06 6.23 -4.40
N GLU A 37 -3.94 5.24 -4.50
CA GLU A 37 -3.55 3.86 -4.84
C GLU A 37 -3.04 3.75 -6.29
N GLN A 38 -3.55 4.55 -7.22
CA GLN A 38 -3.04 4.61 -8.59
C GLN A 38 -1.71 5.37 -8.72
N VAL A 39 -1.40 6.24 -7.77
CA VAL A 39 -0.17 7.05 -7.73
C VAL A 39 0.91 6.42 -6.85
N ALA A 40 0.66 5.27 -6.22
CA ALA A 40 1.75 4.47 -5.67
C ALA A 40 2.74 4.21 -6.81
N PRO A 41 3.94 4.82 -6.82
CA PRO A 41 4.87 4.61 -7.91
C PRO A 41 5.08 3.11 -7.97
N ALA A 42 4.84 2.51 -9.13
CA ALA A 42 5.32 1.17 -9.39
C ALA A 42 6.81 1.23 -9.09
N ARG A 43 7.23 0.69 -7.92
CA ARG A 43 8.62 0.75 -7.45
C ARG A 43 9.46 0.24 -8.60
N SER A 44 10.10 1.16 -9.30
CA SER A 44 10.87 0.78 -10.47
C SER A 44 12.08 0.02 -9.96
N SER A 45 12.51 -1.02 -10.67
CA SER A 45 13.76 -1.73 -10.33
C SER A 45 14.94 -0.77 -10.13
N LYS A 46 14.90 0.37 -10.82
CA LYS A 46 15.83 1.50 -10.70
C LYS A 46 15.88 2.15 -9.31
N GLU A 47 14.77 2.19 -8.56
CA GLU A 47 14.75 2.69 -7.17
C GLU A 47 15.48 1.72 -6.23
N THR A 48 15.28 0.42 -6.42
CA THR A 48 16.00 -0.62 -5.66
C THR A 48 17.49 -0.58 -5.97
N GLU A 49 17.89 -0.49 -7.24
CA GLU A 49 19.29 -0.39 -7.63
C GLU A 49 19.95 0.89 -7.08
N SER A 50 19.24 2.02 -7.09
CA SER A 50 19.76 3.28 -6.54
C SER A 50 19.92 3.22 -5.02
N PHE A 51 18.97 2.59 -4.33
CA PHE A 51 19.06 2.33 -2.89
C PHE A 51 20.24 1.40 -2.56
N LEU A 52 20.38 0.29 -3.29
CA LEU A 52 21.49 -0.64 -3.11
C LEU A 52 22.84 0.04 -3.37
N ALA A 53 22.95 0.89 -4.40
CA ALA A 53 24.18 1.64 -4.67
C ALA A 53 24.51 2.68 -3.59
N ALA A 54 23.50 3.30 -2.97
CA ALA A 54 23.69 4.26 -1.88
C ALA A 54 24.10 3.59 -0.56
N VAL A 55 23.71 2.33 -0.35
CA VAL A 55 24.00 1.57 0.87
C VAL A 55 25.25 0.69 0.71
N ALA A 56 25.55 0.22 -0.51
CA ALA A 56 26.74 -0.58 -0.81
C ALA A 56 28.02 0.20 -0.44
N GLY A 57 28.77 -0.32 0.52
CA GLY A 57 29.98 0.32 1.05
C GLY A 57 29.77 1.23 2.26
N THR A 58 28.53 1.40 2.75
CA THR A 58 28.27 2.02 4.07
C THR A 58 28.35 1.03 5.22
N LEU A 59 28.34 -0.27 4.90
CA LEU A 59 28.69 -1.34 5.84
C LEU A 59 30.20 -1.24 6.09
N GLY A 60 30.58 -0.94 7.34
CA GLY A 60 31.97 -0.83 7.74
C GLY A 60 32.69 -2.19 7.71
N ASN A 61 34.02 -2.18 7.84
CA ASN A 61 34.87 -3.38 7.86
C ASN A 61 34.52 -4.40 8.97
N ASP A 62 33.65 -4.02 9.89
CA ASP A 62 33.16 -4.85 11.01
C ASP A 62 31.85 -5.60 10.64
N PHE A 63 31.35 -5.41 9.42
CA PHE A 63 30.24 -6.17 8.88
C PHE A 63 30.76 -7.45 8.23
N PRO A 64 30.31 -8.64 8.67
CA PRO A 64 30.82 -9.92 8.16
C PRO A 64 30.46 -10.12 6.68
N ASP A 65 31.47 -10.43 5.88
CA ASP A 65 31.33 -10.73 4.44
C ASP A 65 31.00 -12.22 4.19
N ASP A 66 31.01 -13.04 5.24
CA ASP A 66 30.95 -14.51 5.21
C ASP A 66 29.67 -15.10 5.82
N ILE A 67 28.61 -14.30 5.96
CA ILE A 67 27.33 -14.77 6.48
C ILE A 67 26.78 -15.93 5.66
N ASP A 68 26.64 -17.09 6.31
CA ASP A 68 26.03 -18.29 5.75
C ASP A 68 24.86 -18.81 6.61
N ASN A 69 24.36 -20.01 6.28
CA ASN A 69 23.21 -20.60 6.98
C ASN A 69 23.50 -20.93 8.46
N ALA A 70 24.77 -21.04 8.87
CA ALA A 70 25.16 -21.29 10.24
C ALA A 70 25.06 -20.03 11.11
N ASP A 71 25.13 -18.84 10.51
CA ASP A 71 24.98 -17.56 11.21
C ASP A 71 23.51 -17.18 11.46
N LEU A 72 22.59 -17.84 10.74
CA LEU A 72 21.16 -17.59 10.88
C LEU A 72 20.63 -18.18 12.19
N GLY A 73 19.98 -17.34 13.00
CA GLY A 73 19.28 -17.79 14.20
C GLY A 73 18.18 -18.81 13.86
N ILE A 74 18.01 -19.81 14.72
CA ILE A 74 16.92 -20.78 14.60
C ILE A 74 15.65 -20.13 15.17
N ASP A 75 14.57 -20.17 14.40
CA ASP A 75 13.25 -19.72 14.88
C ASP A 75 12.84 -20.53 16.11
N ALA A 76 12.84 -19.89 17.27
CA ALA A 76 12.31 -20.47 18.48
C ALA A 76 10.78 -20.23 18.53
N PRO A 77 9.98 -21.23 18.93
CA PRO A 77 8.57 -21.00 19.21
C PRO A 77 8.44 -19.94 20.31
N ARG A 78 7.48 -19.03 20.15
CA ARG A 78 7.17 -18.03 21.18
C ARG A 78 6.81 -18.76 22.48
N GLU A 79 7.33 -18.28 23.61
CA GLU A 79 6.92 -18.77 24.92
C GLU A 79 5.40 -18.60 25.07
N SER A 80 4.74 -19.62 25.61
CA SER A 80 3.34 -19.51 25.99
C SER A 80 3.22 -18.51 27.14
N LEU A 81 2.32 -17.55 27.00
CA LEU A 81 1.91 -16.70 28.12
C LEU A 81 1.02 -17.55 29.04
N ASP A 82 1.50 -17.84 30.24
CA ASP A 82 0.70 -18.45 31.33
C ASP A 82 -0.41 -17.50 31.81
#